data_AF-A0A0S8YVH1-F1
#
_entry.id   AF-A0A0S8YVH1-F1
#
_cell.length_a   1.000
_cell.length_b   1.000
_cell.length_c   1.000
_cell.angle_alpha   90.00
_cell.angle_beta   90.00
_cell.angle_gamma   90.00
#
_symmetry.space_group_name_H-M   'P 1'
#
loop_
_entity.id
_entity.type
_entity.pdbx_description
1 polymer ?
#
loop_
_entity_poly.entity_id
_entity_poly.type
_entity_poly.pdbx_seq_one_letter_code
_entity_poly.pdbx_strand_id
1 'polypeptide(L)'
;MDAPLTKTTGLGTIDAIRPVRVEATSTLYAMVIPDDGGGSRLAIRIGPKTMAKGSEAFVVGDKVRFTLLAGEFPKARDLMKLQD
;
A
#
# COMPACT_ATOMS: atom_id res chain seq x y z
N MET A 1 7.73 0.57 -26.34
CA MET A 1 7.91 -0.77 -25.76
C MET A 1 7.64 -0.62 -24.28
N ASP A 2 6.48 -1.08 -23.81
CA ASP A 2 6.17 -1.14 -22.38
C ASP A 2 7.22 -2.00 -21.69
N ALA A 3 7.95 -1.41 -20.74
CA ALA A 3 8.85 -2.17 -19.90
C ALA A 3 8.04 -3.26 -19.18
N PRO A 4 8.53 -4.50 -19.08
CA PRO A 4 7.78 -5.56 -18.44
C PRO A 4 7.57 -5.20 -16.96
N LEU A 5 6.32 -4.85 -16.62
CA LEU A 5 5.87 -4.70 -15.25
C LEU A 5 6.08 -6.05 -14.57
N THR A 6 7.14 -6.18 -13.79
CA THR A 6 7.39 -7.41 -13.05
C THR A 6 6.39 -7.43 -11.90
N LYS A 7 5.44 -8.37 -11.97
CA LYS A 7 4.42 -8.55 -10.94
C LYS A 7 4.93 -9.56 -9.93
N THR A 8 5.25 -9.11 -8.72
CA THR A 8 5.67 -10.00 -7.64
C THR A 8 4.54 -10.09 -6.63
N THR A 9 3.99 -11.28 -6.39
CA THR A 9 2.98 -11.47 -5.34
C THR A 9 3.64 -11.87 -4.03
N GLY A 10 3.21 -11.27 -2.93
CA GLY A 10 3.67 -11.57 -1.57
C GLY A 10 2.50 -11.86 -0.62
N LEU A 11 2.84 -12.43 0.53
CA LEU A 11 1.95 -12.58 1.69
C LEU A 11 2.48 -11.71 2.83
N GLY A 12 1.57 -11.22 3.67
CA GLY A 12 1.95 -10.46 4.85
C GLY A 12 0.77 -10.24 5.78
N THR A 13 1.05 -9.57 6.90
CA THR A 13 0.05 -9.26 7.92
C THR A 13 -0.15 -7.75 8.02
N ILE A 14 -1.40 -7.30 8.12
CA ILE A 14 -1.70 -5.87 8.34
C ILE A 14 -1.29 -5.47 9.75
N ASP A 15 -0.36 -4.52 9.85
CA ASP A 15 0.12 -3.92 11.10
C ASP A 15 -0.67 -2.65 11.46
N ALA A 16 -1.10 -1.88 10.46
CA ALA A 16 -1.89 -0.68 10.67
C ALA A 16 -2.75 -0.33 9.46
N ILE A 17 -3.84 0.40 9.68
CA ILE A 17 -4.64 1.01 8.61
C ILE A 17 -4.67 2.52 8.86
N ARG A 18 -4.44 3.31 7.80
CA ARG A 18 -4.38 4.77 7.87
C ARG A 18 -5.20 5.41 6.75
N PRO A 19 -6.14 6.30 7.06
CA PRO A 19 -6.74 7.18 6.08
C PRO A 19 -5.73 8.26 5.68
N VAL A 20 -5.53 8.40 4.38
CA VAL A 20 -4.76 9.49 3.76
C VAL A 20 -5.74 10.33 2.96
N ARG A 21 -5.86 11.60 3.32
CA ARG A 21 -6.67 12.56 2.59
C ARG A 21 -5.76 13.51 1.83
N VAL A 22 -5.96 13.60 0.52
CA VAL A 22 -5.33 14.58 -0.36
C VAL A 22 -6.47 15.42 -0.93
N GLU A 23 -6.55 16.68 -0.50
CA GLU A 23 -7.66 17.59 -0.81
C GLU A 23 -9.03 16.97 -0.49
N ALA A 24 -9.89 16.80 -1.50
CA ALA A 24 -11.20 16.17 -1.39
C ALA A 24 -11.16 14.63 -1.52
N THR A 25 -10.02 14.04 -1.87
CA THR A 25 -9.89 12.60 -2.09
C THR A 25 -9.43 11.90 -0.82
N SER A 26 -10.26 11.00 -0.29
CA SER A 26 -9.90 10.13 0.84
C SER A 26 -9.54 8.73 0.34
N THR A 27 -8.38 8.23 0.72
CA THR A 27 -7.90 6.88 0.38
C THR A 27 -7.41 6.17 1.64
N LEU A 28 -7.69 4.88 1.77
CA LEU A 28 -7.17 4.06 2.87
C LEU A 28 -5.92 3.32 2.43
N TYR A 29 -4.93 3.28 3.32
CA TYR A 29 -3.72 2.50 3.16
C TYR A 29 -3.60 1.49 4.31
N ALA A 30 -3.26 0.24 3.98
CA ALA A 30 -2.82 -0.77 4.92
C ALA A 30 -1.28 -0.79 4.95
N MET A 31 -0.72 -0.73 6.14
CA MET A 31 0.68 -1.04 6.40
C MET A 31 0.79 -2.54 6.60
N VAL A 32 1.54 -3.21 5.73
CA VAL A 32 1.69 -4.67 5.71
C VAL A 32 3.13 -5.04 6.08
N ILE A 33 3.29 -5.97 7.00
CA ILE A 33 4.57 -6.63 7.30
C ILE A 33 4.63 -7.88 6.41
N PRO A 34 5.56 -7.96 5.45
CA PRO A 34 5.73 -9.15 4.61
C PRO A 34 6.17 -10.37 5.42
N ASP A 35 5.66 -11.55 5.04
CA ASP A 35 6.05 -12.83 5.67
C ASP A 35 7.44 -13.31 5.20
N ASP A 36 8.00 -12.72 4.13
CA ASP A 36 9.29 -13.08 3.55
C ASP A 36 10.52 -12.62 4.37
N GLY A 37 10.28 -12.03 5.53
CA GLY A 37 11.33 -11.50 6.42
C GLY A 37 11.97 -10.21 5.92
N GLY A 38 11.44 -9.59 4.86
CA GLY A 38 11.85 -8.26 4.42
C GLY A 38 11.60 -7.24 5.54
N GLY A 39 12.67 -6.65 6.08
CA GLY A 39 12.61 -5.76 7.25
C GLY A 39 11.83 -4.43 7.05
N SER A 40 11.16 -4.24 5.92
CA SER A 40 10.45 -3.00 5.58
C SER A 40 8.95 -3.22 5.49
N ARG A 41 8.18 -2.42 6.24
CA ARG A 41 6.72 -2.35 6.12
C ARG A 41 6.33 -1.75 4.76
N LEU A 42 5.32 -2.33 4.12
CA LEU A 42 4.79 -1.88 2.84
C LEU A 42 3.50 -1.08 3.05
N ALA A 43 3.41 0.11 2.45
CA ALA A 43 2.16 0.88 2.40
C ALA A 43 1.37 0.50 1.15
N ILE A 44 0.22 -0.16 1.34
CA ILE A 44 -0.59 -0.70 0.25
C ILE A 44 -1.97 -0.02 0.24
N ARG A 45 -2.34 0.56 -0.89
CA ARG A 45 -3.65 1.21 -1.06
C ARG A 45 -4.78 0.16 -1.02
N ILE A 46 -5.77 0.37 -0.17
CA ILE A 46 -7.02 -0.38 -0.17
C ILE A 46 -7.93 0.22 -1.24
N GLY A 47 -8.20 -0.55 -2.30
CA GLY A 47 -9.00 -0.11 -3.43
C GLY A 47 -10.48 0.08 -3.07
N PRO A 48 -11.20 1.02 -3.70
CA PRO A 48 -12.63 1.26 -3.43
C PRO A 48 -13.50 0.05 -3.81
N LYS A 49 -13.06 -0.78 -4.76
CA LYS A 49 -13.75 -2.00 -5.18
C LYS A 49 -13.76 -3.11 -4.11
N THR A 50 -12.82 -3.07 -3.15
CA THR A 50 -12.77 -4.06 -2.07
C THR A 50 -13.80 -3.78 -0.97
N MET A 51 -14.36 -2.55 -0.92
CA MET A 51 -15.40 -2.16 0.04
C MET A 51 -16.84 -2.25 -0.51
N ALA A 52 -17.02 -2.62 -1.79
CA ALA A 52 -18.28 -2.49 -2.50
C ALA A 52 -19.36 -3.53 -2.13
N LYS A 53 -19.12 -4.42 -1.15
CA LYS A 53 -20.09 -5.44 -0.73
C LYS A 53 -20.02 -5.77 0.76
N GLY A 54 -20.04 -4.75 1.61
CA GLY A 54 -20.62 -4.82 2.96
C GLY A 54 -20.05 -5.80 4.00
N SER A 55 -19.00 -6.60 3.75
CA SER A 55 -18.56 -7.60 4.73
C SER A 55 -17.14 -8.12 4.49
N GLU A 56 -16.14 -7.25 4.44
CA GLU A 56 -14.73 -7.59 4.74
C GLU A 56 -13.93 -6.28 4.74
N ALA A 57 -14.17 -5.46 5.76
CA ALA A 57 -13.23 -4.38 6.05
C ALA A 57 -11.95 -5.06 6.57
N PHE A 58 -10.84 -4.89 5.84
CA PHE A 58 -9.54 -5.27 6.36
C PHE A 58 -9.35 -4.71 7.77
N VAL A 59 -8.85 -5.54 8.69
CA VAL A 59 -8.50 -5.13 10.05
C VAL A 59 -7.03 -5.41 10.33
N VAL A 60 -6.51 -4.77 11.37
CA VAL A 60 -5.16 -5.05 11.86
C VAL A 60 -5.09 -6.51 12.32
N GLY A 61 -4.05 -7.22 11.89
CA GLY A 61 -3.87 -8.66 12.12
C GLY A 61 -4.31 -9.54 10.96
N ASP A 62 -5.03 -9.02 9.97
CA ASP A 62 -5.42 -9.82 8.81
C ASP A 62 -4.20 -10.26 8.00
N LYS A 63 -4.20 -11.54 7.63
CA LYS A 63 -3.28 -12.08 6.62
C LYS A 63 -3.79 -11.71 5.25
N VAL A 64 -2.94 -11.04 4.48
CA VAL A 64 -3.29 -10.53 3.15
C VAL A 64 -2.30 -11.00 2.10
N ARG A 65 -2.82 -11.23 0.90
CA ARG A 65 -2.02 -11.37 -0.30
C ARG A 65 -1.95 -10.02 -1.00
N PHE A 66 -0.75 -9.61 -1.36
CA PHE A 66 -0.53 -8.38 -2.12
C PHE A 66 0.27 -8.64 -3.38
N THR A 67 0.20 -7.69 -4.31
CA THR A 67 0.97 -7.71 -5.56
C THR A 67 1.77 -6.43 -5.65
N LEU A 68 3.08 -6.55 -5.71
CA LEU A 68 3.99 -5.48 -6.06
C LEU A 68 4.03 -5.36 -7.58
N LEU A 69 3.77 -4.16 -8.08
CA LEU A 69 3.97 -3.80 -9.47
C LEU A 69 5.32 -3.10 -9.55
N ALA A 70 6.33 -3.79 -10.08
CA ALA A 70 7.63 -3.17 -10.32
C ALA A 70 7.58 -2.39 -11.64
N GLY A 71 7.56 -1.06 -11.53
CA GLY A 71 7.57 -0.12 -12.65
C GLY A 71 6.90 1.19 -12.21
N GLU A 72 7.68 2.28 -12.19
CA GLU A 72 7.24 3.63 -11.81
C GLU A 72 6.69 3.83 -10.39
N PHE A 73 7.56 3.81 -9.38
CA PHE A 73 7.38 4.74 -8.26
C PHE A 73 8.72 5.42 -7.97
N PRO A 74 8.86 6.74 -8.21
CA PRO A 74 10.07 7.45 -7.85
C PRO A 74 10.26 7.34 -6.33
N LYS A 75 11.43 6.88 -5.92
CA LYS A 75 11.86 6.91 -4.52
C LYS A 75 12.03 8.38 -4.14
N ALA A 76 11.00 8.98 -3.55
CA ALA A 76 11.17 10.24 -2.85
C ALA A 76 12.20 9.98 -1.74
N ARG A 77 13.39 10.56 -1.88
CA ARG A 77 14.49 10.38 -0.92
C ARG A 77 14.45 11.43 0.17
N ASP A 78 14.05 12.65 -0.18
CA ASP A 78 14.07 13.79 0.73
C ASP A 78 12.84 14.67 0.51
N LEU A 79 12.25 15.13 1.62
CA LEU A 79 11.19 16.13 1.66
C LEU A 79 11.77 17.38 2.33
N MET A 80 11.97 18.46 1.57
CA MET A 80 12.45 19.73 2.11
C MET A 80 11.32 20.76 2.13
N LYS A 81 11.19 21.47 3.25
CA LYS A 81 10.29 22.61 3.39
C LYS A 81 11.00 23.84 2.80
N LEU A 82 10.47 24.41 1.73
CA LEU A 82 10.91 25.73 1.26
C LEU A 82 10.30 26.78 2.20
N GLN A 83 11.13 27.68 2.75
CA GLN A 83 10.70 28.88 3.46
C GLN A 83 10.70 30.03 2.45
N ASP A 84 9.66 30.86 2.47
CA ASP A 84 9.70 32.23 1.94
C ASP A 84 10.25 33.18 3.00
#